data_AF-A0A957F2Y7-F1
#
_entry.id   AF-A0A957F2Y7-F1
#
_cell.length_a   1.000
_cell.length_b   1.000
_cell.length_c   1.000
_cell.angle_alpha   90.00
_cell.angle_beta   90.00
_cell.angle_gamma   90.00
#
_symmetry.space_group_name_H-M   'P 1'
#
loop_
_entity.id
_entity.type
_entity.pdbx_description
1 polymer ?
#
loop_
_entity_poly.entity_id
_entity_poly.type
_entity_poly.pdbx_seq_one_letter_code
_entity_poly.pdbx_strand_id
1 'polypeptide(L)'
;MITQPTPIQPGAAAAPDTAVTRPLYQDPTAAIPDRVADLLGRMTLAEKIGQMTLVEKNSIAPDEVTRHAIGALLSGGGGFPADNSPAGWLRMIGDFKAAAVQTRLGIPLLYGVDAVHGHNNLRGAVIFPHNIGLGAAGDADLVRRIARATAVEMAASGTRWNYAPTVAVPQDLRWGRTYEGFGQDTAVVAALGAAYVAGLQSPDLADPLAAIATAKHYVGDGGALWGTSTMVFGPVAAANIHTPTPFQIDQGDTQLDEATLRAVHLAPYAHAIAAGALVVMASFSSWNGQRLHAHRYLLTDVLKGELGFAGFVVSDWAGLDTVHADSYQATVLAINAGVDMNMVPMHYPRFMADLRRAAECGDVPLARIDDAVHRILTVKFRAGLFARPLVDDSHQALVGCRAHRELARTAVSRSLVLLKNEAGALPLPKTLPRLHVAGRWAGDIGLQCGGWTIEWLGGSGAMTPGTTILQAIRQTVGAGTEVAYAADGRFDTSADFGLLFLGEEPYA
;
A
#
# COMPACT_ATOMS: atom_id res chain seq x y z
N MET A 1 51.53 47.10 -63.73
CA MET A 1 50.89 45.83 -64.14
C MET A 1 50.02 45.38 -63.00
N ILE A 2 48.71 45.38 -63.24
CA ILE A 2 47.65 45.09 -62.27
C ILE A 2 47.50 43.56 -62.21
N THR A 3 47.81 42.94 -61.06
CA THR A 3 47.55 41.51 -60.83
C THR A 3 46.18 41.36 -60.17
N GLN A 4 45.31 40.58 -60.84
CA GLN A 4 43.93 40.34 -60.42
C GLN A 4 43.82 39.50 -59.14
N PRO A 5 42.74 39.67 -58.35
CA PRO A 5 42.45 38.80 -57.21
C PRO A 5 41.79 37.48 -57.66
N THR A 6 42.20 36.38 -57.04
CA THR A 6 41.67 35.03 -57.19
C THR A 6 40.23 34.93 -56.66
N PRO A 7 39.31 34.14 -57.28
CA PRO A 7 37.93 34.05 -56.82
C PRO A 7 37.82 33.20 -55.54
N ILE A 8 37.02 33.68 -54.59
CA ILE A 8 36.62 32.93 -53.39
C ILE A 8 35.58 31.89 -53.80
N GLN A 9 35.84 30.60 -53.54
CA GLN A 9 34.84 29.54 -53.67
C GLN A 9 33.72 29.75 -52.63
N PRO A 10 32.43 29.57 -52.99
CA PRO A 10 31.36 29.62 -52.02
C PRO A 10 31.47 28.41 -51.08
N GLY A 11 31.55 28.69 -49.77
CA GLY A 11 31.53 27.68 -48.73
C GLY A 11 30.29 26.80 -48.85
N ALA A 12 30.49 25.48 -48.75
CA ALA A 12 29.41 24.51 -48.70
C ALA A 12 28.41 24.90 -47.61
N ALA A 13 27.15 25.03 -48.00
CA ALA A 13 26.05 25.22 -47.06
C ALA A 13 26.05 24.04 -46.07
N ALA A 14 26.15 24.34 -44.78
CA ALA A 14 25.94 23.37 -43.73
C ALA A 14 24.53 22.78 -43.89
N ALA A 15 24.43 21.46 -43.91
CA ALA A 15 23.15 20.76 -43.91
C ALA A 15 22.33 21.22 -42.69
N PRO A 16 20.99 21.38 -42.82
CA PRO A 16 20.16 21.76 -41.70
C PRO A 16 20.27 20.68 -40.63
N ASP A 17 20.59 21.12 -39.42
CA ASP A 17 20.58 20.32 -38.20
C ASP A 17 19.23 19.61 -38.11
N THR A 18 19.21 18.30 -38.33
CA THR A 18 17.99 17.51 -38.23
C THR A 18 17.56 17.56 -36.78
N ALA A 19 16.61 18.43 -36.46
CA ALA A 19 15.99 18.51 -35.15
C ALA A 19 15.59 17.09 -34.73
N VAL A 20 16.28 16.53 -33.74
CA VAL A 20 15.94 15.23 -33.17
C VAL A 20 14.53 15.40 -32.59
N THR A 21 13.52 14.94 -33.31
CA THR A 21 12.14 14.97 -32.86
C THR A 21 12.05 14.15 -31.58
N ARG A 22 11.74 14.84 -30.47
CA ARG A 22 11.55 14.23 -29.17
C ARG A 22 10.53 13.09 -29.27
N PRO A 23 10.78 11.91 -28.65
CA PRO A 23 9.80 10.81 -28.65
C PRO A 23 8.44 11.24 -28.11
N LEU A 24 7.35 10.72 -28.68
CA LEU A 24 5.98 11.10 -28.32
C LEU A 24 5.67 10.82 -26.84
N TYR A 25 6.20 9.73 -26.28
CA TYR A 25 5.99 9.41 -24.85
C TYR A 25 6.52 10.48 -23.89
N GLN A 26 7.46 11.32 -24.34
CA GLN A 26 8.02 12.40 -23.56
C GLN A 26 7.28 13.73 -23.73
N ASP A 27 6.35 13.83 -24.68
CA ASP A 27 5.50 15.00 -24.86
C ASP A 27 4.40 15.02 -23.78
N PRO A 28 4.41 15.97 -22.83
CA PRO A 28 3.39 16.04 -21.79
C PRO A 28 2.01 16.46 -22.32
N THR A 29 1.92 16.99 -23.54
CA THR A 29 0.66 17.44 -24.16
C THR A 29 -0.06 16.33 -24.93
N ALA A 30 0.65 15.25 -25.27
CA ALA A 30 0.08 14.08 -25.94
C ALA A 30 -0.84 13.28 -25.00
N ALA A 31 -1.86 12.63 -25.58
CA ALA A 31 -2.78 11.80 -24.82
C ALA A 31 -2.05 10.60 -24.21
N ILE A 32 -2.42 10.21 -22.98
CA ILE A 32 -1.79 9.09 -22.26
C ILE A 32 -1.76 7.80 -23.10
N PRO A 33 -2.85 7.37 -23.78
CA PRO A 33 -2.82 6.16 -24.60
C PRO A 33 -1.74 6.20 -25.70
N ASP A 34 -1.57 7.34 -26.36
CA ASP A 34 -0.57 7.50 -27.43
C ASP A 34 0.85 7.45 -26.86
N ARG A 35 1.07 8.07 -25.69
CA ARG A 35 2.35 8.03 -24.98
C ARG A 35 2.70 6.63 -24.51
N VAL A 36 1.71 5.87 -24.01
CA VAL A 36 1.90 4.47 -23.62
C VAL A 36 2.26 3.62 -24.83
N ALA A 37 1.52 3.74 -25.95
CA ALA A 37 1.77 2.99 -27.16
C ALA A 37 3.16 3.29 -27.75
N ASP A 38 3.55 4.57 -27.82
CA ASP A 38 4.88 4.98 -28.30
C ASP A 38 6.00 4.43 -27.40
N LEU A 39 5.85 4.50 -26.07
CA LEU A 39 6.86 3.95 -25.16
C LEU A 39 6.95 2.43 -25.28
N LEU A 40 5.81 1.73 -25.26
CA LEU A 40 5.75 0.27 -25.34
C LEU A 40 6.41 -0.27 -26.62
N GLY A 41 6.19 0.41 -27.75
CA GLY A 41 6.81 0.07 -29.04
C GLY A 41 8.33 0.25 -29.09
N ARG A 42 8.91 1.00 -28.14
CA ARG A 42 10.35 1.24 -28.02
C ARG A 42 11.05 0.32 -27.03
N MET A 43 10.29 -0.43 -26.23
CA MET A 43 10.83 -1.29 -25.17
C MET A 43 11.30 -2.64 -25.70
N THR A 44 12.47 -3.06 -25.23
CA THR A 44 12.96 -4.43 -25.33
C THR A 44 12.18 -5.36 -24.40
N LEU A 45 12.25 -6.68 -24.64
CA LEU A 45 11.67 -7.67 -23.73
C LEU A 45 12.22 -7.54 -22.30
N ALA A 46 13.53 -7.27 -22.16
CA ALA A 46 14.16 -7.09 -20.85
C ALA A 46 13.58 -5.88 -20.09
N GLU A 47 13.38 -4.74 -20.77
CA GLU A 47 12.76 -3.56 -20.16
C GLU A 47 11.29 -3.82 -19.78
N LYS A 48 10.55 -4.58 -20.60
CA LYS A 48 9.16 -5.00 -20.30
C LYS A 48 9.09 -5.86 -19.04
N ILE A 49 9.96 -6.87 -18.94
CA ILE A 49 10.07 -7.73 -17.76
C ILE A 49 10.51 -6.91 -16.53
N GLY A 50 11.44 -5.98 -16.69
CA GLY A 50 11.84 -5.03 -15.65
C GLY A 50 10.63 -4.27 -15.10
N GLN A 51 9.75 -3.76 -15.98
CA GLN A 51 8.52 -3.07 -15.55
C GLN A 51 7.55 -3.96 -14.77
N MET A 52 7.50 -5.25 -15.05
CA MET A 52 6.66 -6.24 -14.34
C MET A 52 7.28 -6.71 -13.01
N THR A 53 8.44 -6.18 -12.62
CA THR A 53 9.19 -6.61 -11.43
C THR A 53 9.08 -5.56 -10.32
N LEU A 54 8.57 -5.98 -9.16
CA LEU A 54 8.51 -5.21 -7.93
C LEU A 54 9.41 -5.85 -6.87
N VAL A 55 10.41 -5.10 -6.38
CA VAL A 55 11.45 -5.59 -5.48
C VAL A 55 11.41 -4.86 -4.13
N GLU A 56 11.69 -5.55 -3.03
CA GLU A 56 11.83 -4.89 -1.74
C GLU A 56 13.16 -4.15 -1.65
N LYS A 57 13.16 -2.94 -1.07
CA LYS A 57 14.28 -2.00 -1.11
C LYS A 57 15.59 -2.52 -0.51
N ASN A 58 15.56 -3.42 0.47
CA ASN A 58 16.78 -4.00 1.06
C ASN A 58 17.37 -5.12 0.21
N SER A 59 16.66 -5.56 -0.83
CA SER A 59 17.09 -6.66 -1.69
C SER A 59 17.77 -6.19 -2.98
N ILE A 60 17.86 -4.88 -3.22
CA ILE A 60 18.40 -4.32 -4.46
C ILE A 60 19.18 -3.03 -4.21
N ALA A 61 20.32 -2.88 -4.88
CA ALA A 61 21.10 -1.66 -4.89
C ALA A 61 20.62 -0.70 -6.00
N PRO A 62 20.80 0.63 -5.86
CA PRO A 62 20.35 1.59 -6.87
C PRO A 62 20.88 1.33 -8.29
N ASP A 63 22.12 0.90 -8.46
CA ASP A 63 22.70 0.61 -9.78
C ASP A 63 22.02 -0.56 -10.50
N GLU A 64 21.55 -1.56 -9.73
CA GLU A 64 20.81 -2.71 -10.27
C GLU A 64 19.40 -2.31 -10.73
N VAL A 65 18.81 -1.24 -10.17
CA VAL A 65 17.56 -0.63 -10.68
C VAL A 65 17.76 -0.15 -12.12
N THR A 66 18.88 0.54 -12.39
CA THR A 66 19.24 0.99 -13.74
C THR A 66 19.53 -0.19 -14.67
N ARG A 67 20.33 -1.15 -14.20
CA ARG A 67 20.76 -2.31 -14.98
C ARG A 67 19.59 -3.17 -15.47
N HIS A 68 18.58 -3.35 -14.61
CA HIS A 68 17.45 -4.24 -14.86
C HIS A 68 16.17 -3.50 -15.28
N ALA A 69 16.22 -2.17 -15.42
CA ALA A 69 15.07 -1.33 -15.75
C ALA A 69 13.85 -1.62 -14.86
N ILE A 70 14.10 -1.77 -13.55
CA ILE A 70 13.10 -2.21 -12.57
C ILE A 70 11.91 -1.25 -12.54
N GLY A 71 10.71 -1.83 -12.56
CA GLY A 71 9.45 -1.10 -12.65
C GLY A 71 9.05 -0.43 -11.36
N ALA A 72 9.26 -1.12 -10.24
CA ALA A 72 8.83 -0.65 -8.95
C ALA A 72 9.68 -1.21 -7.80
N LEU A 73 9.75 -0.45 -6.71
CA LEU A 73 10.30 -0.87 -5.42
C LEU A 73 9.24 -0.75 -4.33
N LEU A 74 9.44 -1.44 -3.21
CA LEU A 74 8.65 -1.23 -1.99
C LEU A 74 9.44 -1.19 -0.69
N SER A 75 8.80 -0.63 0.32
CA SER A 75 9.10 -0.91 1.73
C SER A 75 7.98 -1.77 2.31
N GLY A 76 8.30 -2.99 2.74
CA GLY A 76 7.39 -3.83 3.55
C GLY A 76 7.23 -3.30 4.97
N GLY A 77 6.49 -4.02 5.84
CA GLY A 77 6.38 -3.68 7.26
C GLY A 77 7.76 -3.69 7.94
N GLY A 78 8.14 -2.60 8.61
CA GLY A 78 9.50 -2.42 9.15
C GLY A 78 10.56 -2.04 8.11
N GLY A 79 10.19 -1.92 6.82
CA GLY A 79 11.09 -1.60 5.71
C GLY A 79 11.52 -0.13 5.62
N PHE A 80 11.69 0.56 6.74
CA PHE A 80 12.12 1.96 6.79
C PHE A 80 13.64 2.12 6.54
N PRO A 81 14.12 3.33 6.16
CA PRO A 81 15.54 3.67 6.14
C PRO A 81 16.13 3.72 7.57
N ALA A 82 17.45 3.55 7.70
CA ALA A 82 18.14 3.62 8.99
C ALA A 82 17.87 4.93 9.75
N ASP A 83 17.81 6.06 9.03
CA ASP A 83 17.25 7.32 9.50
C ASP A 83 15.74 7.34 9.17
N ASN A 84 14.90 6.85 10.08
CA ASN A 84 13.44 6.84 9.91
C ASN A 84 12.84 8.24 10.18
N SER A 85 13.25 9.23 9.39
CA SER A 85 12.70 10.59 9.35
C SER A 85 12.20 10.90 7.94
N PRO A 86 11.35 11.93 7.73
CA PRO A 86 10.91 12.32 6.39
C PRO A 86 12.09 12.55 5.42
N ALA A 87 13.16 13.19 5.90
CA ALA A 87 14.38 13.42 5.13
C ALA A 87 15.12 12.12 4.78
N GLY A 88 15.18 11.16 5.71
CA GLY A 88 15.80 9.85 5.45
C GLY A 88 15.03 9.01 4.43
N TRP A 89 13.70 9.05 4.46
CA TRP A 89 12.85 8.44 3.43
C TRP A 89 13.05 9.10 2.06
N LEU A 90 13.05 10.43 2.00
CA LEU A 90 13.28 11.18 0.76
C LEU A 90 14.63 10.85 0.12
N ARG A 91 15.72 10.78 0.92
CA ARG A 91 17.04 10.38 0.40
C ARG A 91 17.01 8.97 -0.19
N MET A 92 16.55 7.99 0.60
CA MET A 92 16.48 6.59 0.16
C MET A 92 15.69 6.43 -1.14
N ILE A 93 14.50 7.02 -1.22
CA ILE A 93 13.64 6.92 -2.41
C ILE A 93 14.21 7.74 -3.57
N GLY A 94 14.80 8.90 -3.27
CA GLY A 94 15.46 9.78 -4.23
C GLY A 94 16.57 9.06 -4.98
N ASP A 95 17.42 8.30 -4.28
CA ASP A 95 18.52 7.53 -4.87
C ASP A 95 18.01 6.49 -5.87
N PHE A 96 16.96 5.74 -5.52
CA PHE A 96 16.36 4.76 -6.42
C PHE A 96 15.65 5.40 -7.62
N LYS A 97 14.92 6.51 -7.42
CA LYS A 97 14.26 7.24 -8.51
C LYS A 97 15.27 7.86 -9.47
N ALA A 98 16.37 8.41 -8.95
CA ALA A 98 17.46 8.95 -9.75
C ALA A 98 18.13 7.86 -10.59
N ALA A 99 18.33 6.65 -10.04
CA ALA A 99 18.85 5.52 -10.80
C ALA A 99 17.91 5.11 -11.95
N ALA A 100 16.61 4.95 -11.69
CA ALA A 100 15.65 4.52 -12.72
C ALA A 100 15.60 5.44 -13.95
N VAL A 101 15.76 6.77 -13.78
CA VAL A 101 15.77 7.71 -14.91
C VAL A 101 17.07 7.73 -15.70
N GLN A 102 18.13 7.07 -15.23
CA GLN A 102 19.38 6.89 -15.99
C GLN A 102 19.30 5.75 -17.02
N THR A 103 18.21 4.97 -17.00
CA THR A 103 17.95 3.93 -18.01
C THR A 103 17.80 4.54 -19.41
N ARG A 104 18.01 3.72 -20.45
CA ARG A 104 17.89 4.13 -21.86
C ARG A 104 16.58 4.86 -22.20
N LEU A 105 15.46 4.45 -21.59
CA LEU A 105 14.14 5.03 -21.80
C LEU A 105 13.70 5.98 -20.67
N GLY A 106 14.50 6.13 -19.62
CA GLY A 106 14.21 7.03 -18.49
C GLY A 106 12.86 6.79 -17.83
N ILE A 107 12.38 5.54 -17.76
CA ILE A 107 11.05 5.22 -17.21
C ILE A 107 11.09 5.41 -15.69
N PRO A 108 10.26 6.31 -15.11
CA PRO A 108 10.28 6.58 -13.68
C PRO A 108 9.89 5.36 -12.84
N LEU A 109 10.52 5.22 -11.68
CA LEU A 109 10.24 4.17 -10.71
C LEU A 109 8.92 4.42 -9.96
N LEU A 110 8.11 3.38 -9.77
CA LEU A 110 7.03 3.38 -8.77
C LEU A 110 7.59 2.95 -7.40
N TYR A 111 7.20 3.63 -6.33
CA TYR A 111 7.60 3.25 -4.98
C TYR A 111 6.36 3.05 -4.11
N GLY A 112 6.13 1.79 -3.70
CA GLY A 112 4.97 1.35 -2.93
C GLY A 112 5.26 1.15 -1.45
N VAL A 113 4.27 1.41 -0.60
CA VAL A 113 4.33 1.14 0.85
C VAL A 113 2.97 0.70 1.38
N ASP A 114 2.96 -0.08 2.47
CA ASP A 114 1.78 -0.23 3.32
C ASP A 114 1.62 1.03 4.18
N ALA A 115 0.73 1.93 3.74
CA ALA A 115 0.26 3.08 4.50
C ALA A 115 -1.23 2.91 4.83
N VAL A 116 -1.54 1.82 5.55
CA VAL A 116 -2.88 1.26 5.73
C VAL A 116 -3.72 1.99 6.79
N HIS A 117 -3.06 2.69 7.72
CA HIS A 117 -3.73 3.51 8.74
C HIS A 117 -2.94 4.81 9.01
N GLY A 118 -2.58 5.48 7.92
CA GLY A 118 -1.57 6.54 7.90
C GLY A 118 -0.28 6.04 7.28
N HIS A 119 0.76 6.88 7.13
CA HIS A 119 2.06 6.42 6.66
C HIS A 119 2.80 5.67 7.79
N ASN A 120 2.29 4.49 8.14
CA ASN A 120 2.54 3.83 9.42
C ASN A 120 3.96 3.27 9.63
N ASN A 121 4.76 3.12 8.57
CA ASN A 121 6.19 2.79 8.68
C ASN A 121 7.09 4.02 9.00
N LEU A 122 6.59 5.24 8.77
CA LEU A 122 7.34 6.49 8.95
C LEU A 122 7.20 7.00 10.39
N ARG A 123 8.30 7.08 11.13
CA ARG A 123 8.28 7.62 12.48
C ARG A 123 7.87 9.10 12.47
N GLY A 124 6.91 9.45 13.31
CA GLY A 124 6.37 10.81 13.40
C GLY A 124 5.15 11.07 12.50
N ALA A 125 4.85 10.20 11.53
CA ALA A 125 3.62 10.27 10.76
C ALA A 125 2.38 10.10 11.66
N VAL A 126 1.22 10.59 11.20
CA VAL A 126 -0.03 10.38 11.91
C VAL A 126 -0.49 8.92 11.75
N ILE A 127 -0.77 8.28 12.88
CA ILE A 127 -1.40 6.96 12.95
C ILE A 127 -2.90 7.16 13.20
N PHE A 128 -3.72 6.66 12.28
CA PHE A 128 -5.17 6.67 12.36
C PHE A 128 -5.69 5.35 12.98
N PRO A 129 -6.96 5.30 13.43
CA PRO A 129 -7.59 4.03 13.78
C PRO A 129 -7.51 3.04 12.61
N HIS A 130 -7.29 1.78 12.93
CA HIS A 130 -7.44 0.69 11.97
C HIS A 130 -8.86 0.62 11.41
N ASN A 131 -9.01 -0.03 10.26
CA ASN A 131 -10.23 0.01 9.46
C ASN A 131 -11.48 -0.45 10.22
N ILE A 132 -11.38 -1.43 11.12
CA ILE A 132 -12.53 -1.85 11.95
C ILE A 132 -13.11 -0.69 12.78
N GLY A 133 -12.24 0.19 13.30
CA GLY A 133 -12.65 1.40 14.01
C GLY A 133 -13.26 2.44 13.08
N LEU A 134 -12.71 2.59 11.87
CA LEU A 134 -13.28 3.49 10.85
C LEU A 134 -14.65 2.99 10.34
N GLY A 135 -14.82 1.67 10.29
CA GLY A 135 -16.09 1.01 10.04
C GLY A 135 -17.14 1.32 11.09
N ALA A 136 -16.77 1.20 12.37
CA ALA A 136 -17.63 1.59 13.49
C ALA A 136 -18.01 3.08 13.45
N ALA A 137 -17.14 3.95 12.96
CA ALA A 137 -17.45 5.36 12.76
C ALA A 137 -18.49 5.60 11.64
N GLY A 138 -18.57 4.71 10.65
CA GLY A 138 -19.60 4.73 9.60
C GLY A 138 -19.64 6.01 8.76
N ASP A 139 -18.52 6.72 8.63
CA ASP A 139 -18.44 8.06 8.02
C ASP A 139 -17.50 8.06 6.81
N ALA A 140 -18.08 8.02 5.60
CA ALA A 140 -17.34 8.02 4.35
C ALA A 140 -16.55 9.32 4.10
N ASP A 141 -17.05 10.49 4.52
CA ASP A 141 -16.30 11.74 4.34
C ASP A 141 -15.07 11.77 5.26
N LEU A 142 -15.22 11.30 6.50
CA LEU A 142 -14.11 11.13 7.42
C LEU A 142 -13.04 10.20 6.83
N VAL A 143 -13.41 9.03 6.31
CA VAL A 143 -12.47 8.08 5.67
C VAL A 143 -11.78 8.71 4.47
N ARG A 144 -12.51 9.43 3.62
CA ARG A 144 -11.93 10.17 2.48
C ARG A 144 -10.90 11.20 2.93
N ARG A 145 -11.18 11.95 4.01
CA ARG A 145 -10.25 12.94 4.57
C ARG A 145 -9.02 12.29 5.19
N ILE A 146 -9.18 11.15 5.86
CA ILE A 146 -8.07 10.35 6.40
C ILE A 146 -7.17 9.90 5.25
N ALA A 147 -7.75 9.30 4.21
CA ALA A 147 -7.01 8.88 3.02
C ALA A 147 -6.27 10.05 2.36
N ARG A 148 -6.88 11.24 2.26
CA ARG A 148 -6.18 12.43 1.74
C ARG A 148 -4.99 12.84 2.63
N ALA A 149 -5.17 12.86 3.96
CA ALA A 149 -4.07 13.15 4.88
C ALA A 149 -2.93 12.12 4.74
N THR A 150 -3.27 10.83 4.61
CA THR A 150 -2.31 9.75 4.35
C THR A 150 -1.54 9.98 3.06
N ALA A 151 -2.22 10.30 1.94
CA ALA A 151 -1.57 10.58 0.66
C ALA A 151 -0.60 11.77 0.75
N VAL A 152 -0.98 12.83 1.47
CA VAL A 152 -0.12 14.01 1.70
C VAL A 152 1.13 13.63 2.48
N GLU A 153 1.02 12.86 3.58
CA GLU A 153 2.18 12.45 4.37
C GLU A 153 3.09 11.47 3.63
N MET A 154 2.51 10.59 2.81
CA MET A 154 3.25 9.71 1.89
C MET A 154 4.05 10.51 0.85
N ALA A 155 3.41 11.47 0.19
CA ALA A 155 4.07 12.30 -0.81
C ALA A 155 5.20 13.13 -0.19
N ALA A 156 5.00 13.65 1.02
CA ALA A 156 6.00 14.41 1.78
C ALA A 156 7.25 13.59 2.18
N SER A 157 7.18 12.26 2.12
CA SER A 157 8.32 11.35 2.31
C SER A 157 8.83 10.71 1.00
N GLY A 158 8.23 11.07 -0.15
CA GLY A 158 8.65 10.61 -1.48
C GLY A 158 7.89 9.40 -2.04
N THR A 159 6.94 8.84 -1.28
CA THR A 159 6.12 7.68 -1.68
C THR A 159 4.82 8.11 -2.35
N ARG A 160 4.36 7.36 -3.36
CA ARG A 160 3.20 7.74 -4.19
C ARG A 160 2.28 6.58 -4.52
N TRP A 161 2.54 5.39 -4.01
CA TRP A 161 1.72 4.20 -4.20
C TRP A 161 1.44 3.55 -2.85
N ASN A 162 0.17 3.47 -2.48
CA ASN A 162 -0.30 2.89 -1.24
C ASN A 162 -0.92 1.52 -1.47
N TYR A 163 -0.56 0.54 -0.65
CA TYR A 163 -1.22 -0.75 -0.57
C TYR A 163 -2.48 -0.67 0.30
N ALA A 164 -3.39 0.27 -0.02
CA ALA A 164 -4.64 0.50 0.69
C ALA A 164 -5.70 1.08 -0.28
N PRO A 165 -7.00 0.88 -0.01
CA PRO A 165 -7.57 0.24 1.18
C PRO A 165 -7.61 -1.30 1.12
N THR A 166 -7.56 -1.93 2.30
CA THR A 166 -8.03 -3.31 2.47
C THR A 166 -9.56 -3.29 2.44
N VAL A 167 -10.15 -3.94 1.43
CA VAL A 167 -11.61 -4.05 1.22
C VAL A 167 -12.11 -5.48 1.50
N ALA A 168 -11.38 -6.21 2.34
CA ALA A 168 -11.81 -7.48 2.89
C ALA A 168 -13.12 -7.31 3.67
N VAL A 169 -13.96 -8.35 3.61
CA VAL A 169 -15.20 -8.45 4.40
C VAL A 169 -15.05 -9.65 5.34
N PRO A 170 -14.42 -9.48 6.53
CA PRO A 170 -14.17 -10.58 7.45
C PRO A 170 -15.47 -11.27 7.87
N GLN A 171 -15.56 -12.59 7.69
CA GLN A 171 -16.69 -13.42 8.12
C GLN A 171 -16.36 -14.28 9.36
N ASP A 172 -15.08 -14.36 9.72
CA ASP A 172 -14.60 -15.08 10.91
C ASP A 172 -13.59 -14.21 11.69
N LEU A 173 -13.98 -13.77 12.88
CA LEU A 173 -13.18 -12.85 13.71
C LEU A 173 -11.90 -13.49 14.25
N ARG A 174 -11.72 -14.81 14.11
CA ARG A 174 -10.47 -15.49 14.46
C ARG A 174 -9.36 -15.21 13.44
N TRP A 175 -9.67 -14.58 12.30
CA TRP A 175 -8.68 -14.18 11.32
C TRP A 175 -7.81 -13.05 11.85
N GLY A 176 -6.48 -13.22 11.80
CA GLY A 176 -5.50 -12.26 12.31
C GLY A 176 -5.48 -10.89 11.59
N ARG A 177 -6.23 -10.74 10.50
CA ARG A 177 -6.35 -9.47 9.76
C ARG A 177 -7.75 -8.89 9.82
N THR A 178 -8.59 -9.35 10.75
CA THR A 178 -9.96 -8.85 10.95
C THR A 178 -9.99 -7.33 11.13
N TYR A 179 -9.02 -6.76 11.85
CA TYR A 179 -8.95 -5.31 12.09
C TYR A 179 -8.67 -4.47 10.83
N GLU A 180 -8.13 -5.09 9.78
CA GLU A 180 -7.84 -4.45 8.49
C GLU A 180 -9.09 -4.35 7.60
N GLY A 181 -10.14 -5.13 7.85
CA GLY A 181 -11.45 -4.95 7.22
C GLY A 181 -12.24 -3.83 7.89
N PHE A 182 -13.05 -3.09 7.14
CA PHE A 182 -13.97 -2.10 7.73
C PHE A 182 -15.12 -2.75 8.52
N GLY A 183 -15.37 -4.04 8.33
CA GLY A 183 -16.39 -4.79 9.05
C GLY A 183 -16.90 -5.96 8.21
N GLN A 184 -17.86 -6.69 8.77
CA GLN A 184 -18.46 -7.86 8.12
C GLN A 184 -19.61 -7.52 7.15
N ASP A 185 -20.03 -6.25 7.09
CA ASP A 185 -21.11 -5.78 6.21
C ASP A 185 -20.52 -5.26 4.89
N THR A 186 -20.87 -5.92 3.78
CA THR A 186 -20.40 -5.59 2.44
C THR A 186 -20.73 -4.16 2.01
N ALA A 187 -21.90 -3.62 2.37
CA ALA A 187 -22.29 -2.27 1.98
C ALA A 187 -21.43 -1.22 2.69
N VAL A 188 -21.11 -1.44 3.97
CA VAL A 188 -20.18 -0.59 4.72
C VAL A 188 -18.79 -0.64 4.10
N VAL A 189 -18.27 -1.84 3.83
CA VAL A 189 -16.94 -2.02 3.23
C VAL A 189 -16.86 -1.38 1.85
N ALA A 190 -17.90 -1.54 1.01
CA ALA A 190 -17.95 -0.93 -0.32
C ALA A 190 -17.97 0.60 -0.26
N ALA A 191 -18.80 1.19 0.63
CA ALA A 191 -18.89 2.64 0.77
C ALA A 191 -17.59 3.26 1.30
N LEU A 192 -17.00 2.69 2.36
CA LEU A 192 -15.78 3.21 2.98
C LEU A 192 -14.54 2.94 2.13
N GLY A 193 -14.46 1.78 1.47
CA GLY A 193 -13.39 1.46 0.52
C GLY A 193 -13.35 2.43 -0.66
N ALA A 194 -14.50 2.70 -1.29
CA ALA A 194 -14.61 3.70 -2.35
C ALA A 194 -14.20 5.10 -1.88
N ALA A 195 -14.62 5.50 -0.68
CA ALA A 195 -14.24 6.79 -0.11
C ALA A 195 -12.73 6.90 0.15
N TYR A 196 -12.09 5.81 0.60
CA TYR A 196 -10.64 5.77 0.80
C TYR A 196 -9.89 5.91 -0.53
N VAL A 197 -10.29 5.17 -1.56
CA VAL A 197 -9.73 5.29 -2.93
C VAL A 197 -9.85 6.72 -3.43
N ALA A 198 -11.04 7.32 -3.30
CA ALA A 198 -11.27 8.71 -3.69
C ALA A 198 -10.36 9.68 -2.92
N GLY A 199 -10.19 9.50 -1.61
CA GLY A 199 -9.34 10.36 -0.80
C GLY A 199 -7.85 10.31 -1.17
N LEU A 200 -7.35 9.12 -1.57
CA LEU A 200 -5.97 8.97 -2.04
C LEU A 200 -5.75 9.63 -3.40
N GLN A 201 -6.67 9.44 -4.36
CA GLN A 201 -6.42 9.72 -5.78
C GLN A 201 -7.11 10.99 -6.32
N SER A 202 -8.17 11.48 -5.67
CA SER A 202 -9.02 12.55 -6.21
C SER A 202 -8.60 13.95 -5.72
N PRO A 203 -8.90 15.02 -6.49
CA PRO A 203 -9.63 15.03 -7.78
C PRO A 203 -8.77 14.67 -9.00
N ASP A 204 -7.45 14.66 -8.86
CA ASP A 204 -6.51 14.38 -9.95
C ASP A 204 -5.31 13.61 -9.42
N LEU A 205 -5.05 12.43 -9.97
CA LEU A 205 -3.93 11.58 -9.56
C LEU A 205 -2.56 12.19 -9.94
N ALA A 206 -2.53 13.13 -10.89
CA ALA A 206 -1.32 13.85 -11.23
C ALA A 206 -0.90 14.84 -10.14
N ASP A 207 -1.79 15.25 -9.22
CA ASP A 207 -1.46 16.09 -8.05
C ASP A 207 -0.22 15.52 -7.33
N PRO A 208 0.84 16.30 -7.08
CA PRO A 208 2.02 15.83 -6.37
C PRO A 208 1.74 15.23 -4.98
N LEU A 209 0.61 15.59 -4.36
CA LEU A 209 0.17 15.13 -3.05
C LEU A 209 -0.92 14.04 -3.07
N ALA A 210 -1.30 13.54 -4.25
CA ALA A 210 -2.18 12.36 -4.39
C ALA A 210 -1.37 11.07 -4.41
N ALA A 211 -1.94 9.94 -4.01
CA ALA A 211 -1.28 8.63 -4.04
C ALA A 211 -2.13 7.60 -4.79
N ILE A 212 -1.47 6.68 -5.50
CA ILE A 212 -2.12 5.55 -6.18
C ILE A 212 -2.70 4.61 -5.12
N ALA A 213 -3.98 4.29 -5.22
CA ALA A 213 -4.65 3.35 -4.33
C ALA A 213 -4.52 1.90 -4.83
N THR A 214 -4.53 0.95 -3.91
CA THR A 214 -4.57 -0.49 -4.19
C THR A 214 -5.71 -1.13 -3.42
N ALA A 215 -6.76 -1.58 -4.11
CA ALA A 215 -7.80 -2.37 -3.47
C ALA A 215 -7.26 -3.80 -3.21
N LYS A 216 -7.31 -4.27 -1.96
CA LYS A 216 -6.75 -5.57 -1.57
C LYS A 216 -7.58 -6.37 -0.54
N HIS A 217 -7.46 -7.71 -0.49
CA HIS A 217 -6.77 -8.59 -1.45
C HIS A 217 -7.78 -9.39 -2.29
N TYR A 218 -7.63 -9.33 -3.60
CA TYR A 218 -8.61 -9.83 -4.56
C TYR A 218 -8.51 -11.35 -4.71
N VAL A 219 -9.57 -12.11 -4.41
CA VAL A 219 -10.81 -11.73 -3.74
C VAL A 219 -11.25 -12.83 -2.77
N GLY A 220 -11.89 -12.44 -1.67
CA GLY A 220 -12.43 -13.38 -0.70
C GLY A 220 -11.48 -13.72 0.45
N ASP A 221 -10.42 -12.93 0.65
CA ASP A 221 -9.48 -13.09 1.78
C ASP A 221 -10.17 -13.15 3.15
N GLY A 222 -11.20 -12.32 3.37
CA GLY A 222 -12.00 -12.33 4.60
C GLY A 222 -12.97 -13.52 4.77
N GLY A 223 -13.06 -14.43 3.80
CA GLY A 223 -13.99 -15.57 3.78
C GLY A 223 -13.34 -16.94 4.00
N ALA A 224 -12.03 -16.99 4.29
CA ALA A 224 -11.30 -18.25 4.40
C ALA A 224 -11.80 -19.10 5.57
N LEU A 225 -11.92 -20.42 5.35
CA LEU A 225 -12.41 -21.34 6.37
C LEU A 225 -11.33 -21.73 7.38
N TRP A 226 -11.72 -21.92 8.63
CA TRP A 226 -10.84 -22.45 9.67
C TRP A 226 -10.27 -23.82 9.29
N GLY A 227 -8.96 -24.00 9.50
CA GLY A 227 -8.21 -25.22 9.23
C GLY A 227 -7.77 -25.38 7.77
N THR A 228 -8.07 -24.42 6.89
CA THR A 228 -7.73 -24.49 5.45
C THR A 228 -6.49 -23.68 5.08
N SER A 229 -5.90 -22.96 6.03
CA SER A 229 -4.61 -22.30 5.84
C SER A 229 -3.56 -23.28 5.33
N THR A 230 -2.85 -22.84 4.31
CA THR A 230 -1.88 -23.64 3.55
C THR A 230 -0.54 -22.93 3.54
N MET A 231 -0.19 -22.30 4.68
CA MET A 231 0.99 -21.47 4.92
C MET A 231 2.21 -21.91 4.08
N VAL A 232 2.58 -21.11 3.09
CA VAL A 232 3.83 -21.26 2.34
C VAL A 232 4.65 -20.00 2.54
N PHE A 233 5.46 -19.98 3.60
CA PHE A 233 6.47 -18.94 3.72
C PHE A 233 7.85 -19.52 3.41
N GLY A 234 8.58 -18.85 2.53
CA GLY A 234 10.01 -19.05 2.39
C GLY A 234 10.77 -18.65 3.67
N PRO A 235 12.07 -18.97 3.76
CA PRO A 235 12.88 -18.83 4.99
C PRO A 235 12.90 -17.42 5.62
N VAL A 236 12.55 -16.36 4.90
CA VAL A 236 12.60 -14.98 5.41
C VAL A 236 11.35 -14.58 6.20
N ALA A 237 10.17 -15.07 5.83
CA ALA A 237 8.98 -14.88 6.67
C ALA A 237 9.00 -15.81 7.89
N ALA A 238 9.64 -16.98 7.78
CA ALA A 238 9.92 -17.85 8.93
C ALA A 238 10.84 -17.18 9.99
N ALA A 239 11.69 -16.22 9.60
CA ALA A 239 12.55 -15.50 10.53
C ALA A 239 11.81 -14.42 11.36
N ASN A 240 10.66 -13.92 10.88
CA ASN A 240 9.90 -12.86 11.53
C ASN A 240 8.61 -13.36 12.21
N ILE A 241 8.20 -14.60 11.94
CA ILE A 241 7.00 -15.21 12.55
C ILE A 241 7.41 -16.04 13.77
N HIS A 242 7.14 -15.51 14.98
CA HIS A 242 7.38 -16.20 16.26
C HIS A 242 6.20 -17.08 16.69
N THR A 243 5.41 -17.61 15.76
CA THR A 243 4.25 -18.45 16.12
C THR A 243 4.60 -19.93 16.03
N PRO A 244 4.60 -20.69 17.14
CA PRO A 244 4.90 -22.12 17.15
C PRO A 244 3.78 -22.99 16.53
N THR A 245 2.70 -22.38 16.07
CA THR A 245 1.53 -23.05 15.47
C THR A 245 1.24 -22.45 14.09
N PRO A 246 0.94 -23.28 13.08
CA PRO A 246 0.57 -22.79 11.75
C PRO A 246 -0.73 -22.00 11.84
N PHE A 247 -0.84 -20.95 11.02
CA PHE A 247 -2.09 -20.19 10.88
C PHE A 247 -3.25 -21.14 10.56
N GLN A 248 -4.43 -20.84 11.09
CA GLN A 248 -5.62 -21.68 10.90
C GLN A 248 -6.56 -21.13 9.83
N ILE A 249 -6.64 -19.80 9.67
CA ILE A 249 -7.52 -19.14 8.67
C ILE A 249 -6.71 -18.41 7.61
N ASP A 250 -5.69 -17.63 8.01
CA ASP A 250 -4.99 -16.74 7.08
C ASP A 250 -4.40 -17.49 5.89
N GLN A 251 -4.54 -16.93 4.68
CA GLN A 251 -4.16 -17.56 3.40
C GLN A 251 -4.86 -18.91 3.11
N GLY A 252 -5.97 -19.18 3.80
CA GLY A 252 -6.77 -20.38 3.63
C GLY A 252 -7.62 -20.37 2.35
N ASP A 253 -8.55 -21.31 2.32
CA ASP A 253 -9.48 -21.53 1.22
C ASP A 253 -10.85 -20.97 1.57
N THR A 254 -11.33 -20.07 0.72
CA THR A 254 -12.69 -19.53 0.76
C THR A 254 -13.58 -20.47 -0.04
N GLN A 255 -14.43 -21.23 0.65
CA GLN A 255 -15.28 -22.25 0.03
C GLN A 255 -16.74 -21.81 0.02
N LEU A 256 -17.20 -21.33 -1.13
CA LEU A 256 -18.56 -20.84 -1.33
C LEU A 256 -18.92 -20.80 -2.82
N ASP A 257 -20.21 -20.71 -3.13
CA ASP A 257 -20.67 -20.56 -4.50
C ASP A 257 -20.35 -19.15 -5.06
N GLU A 258 -20.30 -19.03 -6.39
CA GLU A 258 -19.90 -17.78 -7.04
C GLU A 258 -20.88 -16.63 -6.77
N ALA A 259 -22.18 -16.90 -6.62
CA ALA A 259 -23.15 -15.85 -6.34
C ALA A 259 -22.87 -15.22 -4.97
N THR A 260 -22.54 -16.04 -3.96
CA THR A 260 -22.11 -15.58 -2.65
C THR A 260 -20.77 -14.85 -2.71
N LEU A 261 -19.79 -15.34 -3.49
CA LEU A 261 -18.49 -14.66 -3.67
C LEU A 261 -18.70 -13.24 -4.20
N ARG A 262 -19.57 -13.13 -5.21
CA ARG A 262 -19.89 -11.88 -5.87
C ARG A 262 -20.62 -10.92 -4.95
N ALA A 263 -21.65 -11.41 -4.28
CA ALA A 263 -22.49 -10.62 -3.40
C ALA A 263 -21.72 -10.08 -2.19
N VAL A 264 -20.84 -10.88 -1.60
CA VAL A 264 -20.16 -10.52 -0.34
C VAL A 264 -18.78 -9.90 -0.59
N HIS A 265 -17.93 -10.57 -1.36
CA HIS A 265 -16.50 -10.26 -1.43
C HIS A 265 -16.08 -9.51 -2.70
N LEU A 266 -16.81 -9.65 -3.81
CA LEU A 266 -16.50 -8.93 -5.06
C LEU A 266 -17.08 -7.51 -5.09
N ALA A 267 -18.26 -7.31 -4.52
CA ALA A 267 -18.96 -6.02 -4.57
C ALA A 267 -18.10 -4.81 -4.12
N PRO A 268 -17.28 -4.88 -3.05
CA PRO A 268 -16.39 -3.79 -2.69
C PRO A 268 -15.37 -3.41 -3.78
N TYR A 269 -14.91 -4.37 -4.59
CA TYR A 269 -13.99 -4.09 -5.70
C TYR A 269 -14.67 -3.32 -6.83
N ALA A 270 -15.92 -3.65 -7.17
CA ALA A 270 -16.67 -2.89 -8.17
C ALA A 270 -16.80 -1.41 -7.75
N HIS A 271 -17.08 -1.15 -6.47
CA HIS A 271 -17.13 0.20 -5.92
C HIS A 271 -15.76 0.89 -5.90
N ALA A 272 -14.68 0.19 -5.53
CA ALA A 272 -13.32 0.73 -5.56
C ALA A 272 -12.88 1.09 -6.99
N ILE A 273 -13.17 0.25 -7.98
CA ILE A 273 -12.87 0.48 -9.40
C ILE A 273 -13.67 1.69 -9.91
N ALA A 274 -14.96 1.79 -9.57
CA ALA A 274 -15.79 2.94 -9.92
C ALA A 274 -15.29 4.25 -9.29
N ALA A 275 -14.71 4.18 -8.09
CA ALA A 275 -14.03 5.30 -7.42
C ALA A 275 -12.64 5.62 -8.02
N GLY A 276 -12.19 4.85 -9.02
CA GLY A 276 -10.99 5.10 -9.80
C GLY A 276 -9.78 4.28 -9.39
N ALA A 277 -9.90 3.24 -8.55
CA ALA A 277 -8.77 2.40 -8.15
C ALA A 277 -8.00 1.90 -9.40
N LEU A 278 -6.68 2.10 -9.40
CA LEU A 278 -5.82 1.74 -10.54
C LEU A 278 -4.93 0.54 -10.27
N VAL A 279 -4.93 0.04 -9.05
CA VAL A 279 -4.19 -1.17 -8.67
C VAL A 279 -5.11 -2.08 -7.87
N VAL A 280 -5.03 -3.38 -8.16
CA VAL A 280 -5.66 -4.44 -7.38
C VAL A 280 -4.59 -5.43 -7.00
N MET A 281 -4.52 -5.80 -5.72
CA MET A 281 -3.57 -6.81 -5.25
C MET A 281 -4.25 -8.17 -5.16
N ALA A 282 -3.72 -9.19 -5.81
CA ALA A 282 -4.23 -10.56 -5.72
C ALA A 282 -3.96 -11.17 -4.33
N SER A 283 -4.94 -11.90 -3.79
CA SER A 283 -4.86 -12.52 -2.46
C SER A 283 -4.06 -13.83 -2.46
N PHE A 284 -3.37 -14.12 -1.35
CA PHE A 284 -2.80 -15.44 -1.07
C PHE A 284 -3.83 -16.57 -0.98
N SER A 285 -5.07 -16.23 -0.62
CA SER A 285 -6.13 -17.22 -0.40
C SER A 285 -6.46 -18.01 -1.66
N SER A 286 -7.20 -19.10 -1.46
CA SER A 286 -7.81 -19.86 -2.55
C SER A 286 -9.30 -19.59 -2.60
N TRP A 287 -9.91 -19.79 -3.76
CA TRP A 287 -11.35 -19.95 -3.88
C TRP A 287 -11.65 -21.36 -4.39
N ASN A 288 -12.42 -22.12 -3.62
CA ASN A 288 -12.75 -23.52 -3.90
C ASN A 288 -11.52 -24.38 -4.31
N GLY A 289 -10.42 -24.20 -3.59
CA GLY A 289 -9.17 -24.98 -3.75
C GLY A 289 -8.19 -24.44 -4.80
N GLN A 290 -8.51 -23.39 -5.56
CA GLN A 290 -7.59 -22.79 -6.52
C GLN A 290 -7.00 -21.47 -5.99
N ARG A 291 -5.66 -21.36 -6.00
CA ARG A 291 -4.92 -20.14 -5.63
C ARG A 291 -5.32 -18.94 -6.49
N LEU A 292 -5.62 -17.82 -5.85
CA LEU A 292 -6.09 -16.62 -6.54
C LEU A 292 -5.02 -15.98 -7.44
N HIS A 293 -3.74 -16.07 -7.09
CA HIS A 293 -2.64 -15.63 -7.97
C HIS A 293 -2.59 -16.36 -9.32
N ALA A 294 -3.19 -17.55 -9.44
CA ALA A 294 -3.28 -18.31 -10.69
C ALA A 294 -4.72 -18.49 -11.20
N HIS A 295 -5.66 -17.72 -10.68
CA HIS A 295 -7.08 -17.87 -10.99
C HIS A 295 -7.49 -17.02 -12.20
N ARG A 296 -7.20 -17.50 -13.42
CA ARG A 296 -7.44 -16.77 -14.68
C ARG A 296 -8.87 -16.23 -14.81
N TYR A 297 -9.87 -17.03 -14.45
CA TYR A 297 -11.27 -16.60 -14.53
C TYR A 297 -11.53 -15.33 -13.70
N LEU A 298 -11.12 -15.30 -12.42
CA LEU A 298 -11.34 -14.15 -11.55
C LEU A 298 -10.44 -12.95 -11.89
N LEU A 299 -9.15 -13.17 -12.19
CA LEU A 299 -8.19 -12.08 -12.44
C LEU A 299 -8.32 -11.46 -13.84
N THR A 300 -8.67 -12.26 -14.85
CA THR A 300 -8.78 -11.79 -16.23
C THR A 300 -10.23 -11.65 -16.65
N ASP A 301 -11.01 -12.72 -16.61
CA ASP A 301 -12.35 -12.70 -17.21
C ASP A 301 -13.33 -11.82 -16.39
N VAL A 302 -13.29 -11.92 -15.05
CA VAL A 302 -14.12 -11.11 -14.15
C VAL A 302 -13.52 -9.72 -13.90
N LEU A 303 -12.31 -9.63 -13.33
CA LEU A 303 -11.74 -8.33 -12.93
C LEU A 303 -11.46 -7.42 -14.14
N LYS A 304 -10.66 -7.91 -15.10
CA LYS A 304 -10.26 -7.09 -16.27
C LYS A 304 -11.36 -7.02 -17.33
N GLY A 305 -12.11 -8.11 -17.53
CA GLY A 305 -13.20 -8.21 -18.49
C GLY A 305 -14.49 -7.59 -17.96
N GLU A 306 -15.23 -8.34 -17.14
CA GLU A 306 -16.57 -7.98 -16.65
C GLU A 306 -16.61 -6.65 -15.90
N LEU A 307 -15.70 -6.43 -14.94
CA LEU A 307 -15.64 -5.20 -14.15
C LEU A 307 -14.92 -4.04 -14.88
N GLY A 308 -14.32 -4.31 -16.04
CA GLY A 308 -13.63 -3.30 -16.84
C GLY A 308 -12.41 -2.67 -16.16
N PHE A 309 -11.75 -3.38 -15.24
CA PHE A 309 -10.58 -2.85 -14.54
C PHE A 309 -9.46 -2.51 -15.54
N ALA A 310 -9.17 -1.21 -15.67
CA ALA A 310 -8.18 -0.68 -16.61
C ALA A 310 -6.79 -0.43 -15.99
N GLY A 311 -6.64 -0.71 -14.70
CA GLY A 311 -5.37 -0.64 -13.98
C GLY A 311 -4.52 -1.89 -14.12
N PHE A 312 -3.55 -2.09 -13.23
CA PHE A 312 -2.71 -3.29 -13.20
C PHE A 312 -2.95 -4.14 -11.94
N VAL A 313 -2.82 -5.46 -12.08
CA VAL A 313 -2.88 -6.42 -10.99
C VAL A 313 -1.47 -6.65 -10.45
N VAL A 314 -1.27 -6.40 -9.15
CA VAL A 314 -0.02 -6.73 -8.46
C VAL A 314 -0.22 -8.02 -7.65
N SER A 315 0.82 -8.86 -7.54
CA SER A 315 0.77 -9.95 -6.56
C SER A 315 0.97 -9.42 -5.14
N ASP A 316 0.42 -10.10 -4.13
CA ASP A 316 0.95 -10.02 -2.78
C ASP A 316 2.43 -10.48 -2.68
N TRP A 317 3.05 -10.27 -1.52
CA TRP A 317 4.45 -10.56 -1.21
C TRP A 317 4.82 -12.01 -1.50
N ALA A 318 5.68 -12.23 -2.51
CA ALA A 318 6.04 -13.57 -2.98
C ALA A 318 4.82 -14.45 -3.33
N GLY A 319 3.68 -13.85 -3.67
CA GLY A 319 2.42 -14.56 -3.90
C GLY A 319 2.49 -15.58 -5.03
N LEU A 320 3.31 -15.32 -6.05
CA LEU A 320 3.56 -16.28 -7.12
C LEU A 320 4.17 -17.59 -6.59
N ASP A 321 5.07 -17.53 -5.61
CA ASP A 321 5.73 -18.72 -5.06
C ASP A 321 4.73 -19.65 -4.33
N THR A 322 3.51 -19.20 -4.06
CA THR A 322 2.43 -20.00 -3.44
C THR A 322 1.61 -20.81 -4.46
N VAL A 323 1.75 -20.52 -5.75
CA VAL A 323 0.98 -21.13 -6.84
C VAL A 323 1.49 -22.53 -7.16
N HIS A 324 2.81 -22.70 -7.20
CA HIS A 324 3.45 -23.96 -7.60
C HIS A 324 4.87 -24.04 -7.02
N ALA A 325 5.33 -25.24 -6.69
CA ALA A 325 6.65 -25.44 -6.07
C ALA A 325 7.83 -25.12 -7.01
N ASP A 326 7.65 -25.37 -8.31
CA ASP A 326 8.58 -24.92 -9.36
C ASP A 326 8.33 -23.46 -9.74
N SER A 327 9.36 -22.61 -9.63
CA SER A 327 9.25 -21.15 -9.82
C SER A 327 8.89 -20.75 -11.26
N TYR A 328 9.32 -21.55 -12.25
CA TYR A 328 8.98 -21.30 -13.62
C TYR A 328 7.50 -21.56 -13.88
N GLN A 329 6.98 -22.71 -13.43
CA GLN A 329 5.54 -23.01 -13.52
C GLN A 329 4.70 -21.99 -12.76
N ALA A 330 5.13 -21.57 -11.56
CA ALA A 330 4.47 -20.49 -10.82
C ALA A 330 4.40 -19.19 -11.62
N THR A 331 5.50 -18.80 -12.27
CA THR A 331 5.58 -17.62 -13.13
C THR A 331 4.64 -17.73 -14.34
N VAL A 332 4.67 -18.85 -15.07
CA VAL A 332 3.82 -19.09 -16.23
C VAL A 332 2.34 -19.02 -15.85
N LEU A 333 1.94 -19.74 -14.80
CA LEU A 333 0.56 -19.83 -14.36
C LEU A 333 0.00 -18.47 -13.91
N ALA A 334 0.74 -17.74 -13.08
CA ALA A 334 0.26 -16.47 -12.54
C ALA A 334 0.22 -15.33 -13.56
N ILE A 335 1.24 -15.22 -14.42
CA ILE A 335 1.26 -14.19 -15.46
C ILE A 335 0.17 -14.46 -16.51
N ASN A 336 -0.05 -15.72 -16.89
CA ASN A 336 -1.15 -16.08 -17.79
C ASN A 336 -2.53 -15.96 -17.12
N ALA A 337 -2.63 -16.08 -15.80
CA ALA A 337 -3.86 -15.81 -15.06
C ALA A 337 -4.24 -14.33 -15.06
N GLY A 338 -3.25 -13.43 -15.18
CA GLY A 338 -3.47 -12.01 -15.36
C GLY A 338 -2.76 -11.11 -14.34
N VAL A 339 -1.80 -11.63 -13.55
CA VAL A 339 -0.91 -10.77 -12.77
C VAL A 339 -0.03 -9.94 -13.71
N ASP A 340 0.04 -8.63 -13.47
CA ASP A 340 0.78 -7.68 -14.30
C ASP A 340 2.14 -7.32 -13.69
N MET A 341 2.20 -7.19 -12.37
CA MET A 341 3.41 -6.88 -11.63
C MET A 341 3.62 -7.89 -10.50
N ASN A 342 4.77 -8.55 -10.48
CA ASN A 342 5.12 -9.51 -9.44
C ASN A 342 5.87 -8.81 -8.31
N MET A 343 5.30 -8.83 -7.11
CA MET A 343 5.99 -8.51 -5.86
C MET A 343 6.93 -9.68 -5.50
N VAL A 344 8.11 -9.68 -6.11
CA VAL A 344 9.20 -10.61 -5.85
C VAL A 344 10.23 -9.94 -4.94
N PRO A 345 10.01 -9.96 -3.62
CA PRO A 345 10.71 -9.07 -2.70
C PRO A 345 12.23 -9.24 -2.76
N MET A 346 12.70 -10.49 -2.90
CA MET A 346 14.12 -10.83 -2.76
C MET A 346 14.73 -11.45 -4.02
N HIS A 347 14.11 -12.50 -4.58
CA HIS A 347 14.70 -13.30 -5.65
C HIS A 347 14.32 -12.79 -7.05
N TYR A 348 14.38 -11.48 -7.27
CA TYR A 348 13.96 -10.86 -8.53
C TYR A 348 14.73 -11.35 -9.78
N PRO A 349 16.05 -11.68 -9.75
CA PRO A 349 16.72 -12.21 -10.93
C PRO A 349 16.16 -13.55 -11.39
N ARG A 350 15.67 -14.39 -10.44
CA ARG A 350 15.02 -15.67 -10.75
C ARG A 350 13.73 -15.44 -11.52
N PHE A 351 12.86 -14.56 -11.02
CA PHE A 351 11.60 -14.21 -11.71
C PHE A 351 11.87 -13.65 -13.11
N MET A 352 12.82 -12.71 -13.25
CA MET A 352 13.14 -12.13 -14.54
C MET A 352 13.66 -13.17 -15.54
N ALA A 353 14.48 -14.12 -15.07
CA ALA A 353 14.97 -15.22 -15.90
C ALA A 353 13.85 -16.18 -16.30
N ASP A 354 12.99 -16.56 -15.37
CA ASP A 354 11.85 -17.46 -15.61
C ASP A 354 10.86 -16.84 -16.59
N LEU A 355 10.49 -15.57 -16.42
CA LEU A 355 9.57 -14.88 -17.32
C LEU A 355 10.17 -14.66 -18.71
N ARG A 356 11.48 -14.37 -18.80
CA ARG A 356 12.19 -14.30 -20.08
C ARG A 356 12.14 -15.64 -20.80
N ARG A 357 12.46 -16.73 -20.10
CA ARG A 357 12.40 -18.09 -20.65
C ARG A 357 10.97 -18.43 -21.11
N ALA A 358 9.96 -18.10 -20.31
CA ALA A 358 8.57 -18.36 -20.64
C ALA A 358 8.11 -17.61 -21.90
N ALA A 359 8.58 -16.38 -22.09
CA ALA A 359 8.32 -15.61 -23.30
C ALA A 359 9.04 -16.20 -24.53
N GLU A 360 10.32 -16.58 -24.39
CA GLU A 360 11.13 -17.16 -25.47
C GLU A 360 10.60 -18.55 -25.91
N CYS A 361 10.08 -19.34 -24.97
CA CYS A 361 9.45 -20.64 -25.24
C CYS A 361 8.00 -20.53 -25.73
N GLY A 362 7.36 -19.36 -25.60
CA GLY A 362 5.95 -19.17 -25.96
C GLY A 362 4.95 -19.62 -24.89
N ASP A 363 5.42 -20.06 -23.71
CA ASP A 363 4.58 -20.43 -22.57
C ASP A 363 3.85 -19.23 -21.96
N VAL A 364 4.44 -18.03 -22.08
CA VAL A 364 3.77 -16.74 -21.84
C VAL A 364 3.80 -15.94 -23.15
N PRO A 365 2.64 -15.68 -23.78
CA PRO A 365 2.60 -14.92 -25.03
C PRO A 365 3.13 -13.49 -24.84
N LEU A 366 3.88 -12.96 -25.82
CA LEU A 366 4.34 -11.55 -25.77
C LEU A 366 3.20 -10.55 -25.60
N ALA A 367 2.02 -10.85 -26.14
CA ALA A 367 0.82 -10.03 -25.97
C ALA A 367 0.37 -9.92 -24.50
N ARG A 368 0.60 -10.95 -23.66
CA ARG A 368 0.30 -10.93 -22.22
C ARG A 368 1.26 -9.99 -21.47
N ILE A 369 2.54 -10.01 -21.85
CA ILE A 369 3.57 -9.09 -21.35
C ILE A 369 3.25 -7.65 -21.78
N ASP A 370 2.84 -7.46 -23.03
CA ASP A 370 2.45 -6.14 -23.54
C ASP A 370 1.22 -5.56 -22.82
N ASP A 371 0.19 -6.37 -22.54
CA ASP A 371 -0.97 -5.93 -21.73
C ASP A 371 -0.54 -5.55 -20.31
N ALA A 372 0.31 -6.35 -19.66
CA ALA A 372 0.80 -6.06 -18.32
C ALA A 372 1.57 -4.72 -18.26
N VAL A 373 2.52 -4.54 -19.18
CA VAL A 373 3.32 -3.32 -19.25
C VAL A 373 2.49 -2.12 -19.66
N HIS A 374 1.55 -2.27 -20.60
CA HIS A 374 0.61 -1.21 -20.98
C HIS A 374 -0.16 -0.68 -19.76
N ARG A 375 -0.68 -1.58 -18.91
CA ARG A 375 -1.40 -1.21 -17.68
C ARG A 375 -0.49 -0.49 -16.68
N ILE A 376 0.72 -1.00 -16.45
CA ILE A 376 1.70 -0.40 -15.54
C ILE A 376 2.08 1.02 -16.01
N LEU A 377 2.42 1.17 -17.30
CA LEU A 377 2.78 2.47 -17.88
C LEU A 377 1.60 3.45 -17.82
N THR A 378 0.38 2.99 -18.09
CA THR A 378 -0.83 3.81 -17.98
C THR A 378 -0.96 4.43 -16.58
N VAL A 379 -0.74 3.63 -15.53
CA VAL A 379 -0.78 4.14 -14.15
C VAL A 379 0.36 5.12 -13.88
N LYS A 380 1.59 4.83 -14.34
CA LYS A 380 2.73 5.76 -14.19
C LYS A 380 2.49 7.12 -14.86
N PHE A 381 1.90 7.13 -16.05
CA PHE A 381 1.54 8.37 -16.75
C PHE A 381 0.40 9.10 -16.03
N ARG A 382 -0.66 8.41 -15.61
CA ARG A 382 -1.79 9.01 -14.86
C ARG A 382 -1.35 9.62 -13.53
N ALA A 383 -0.35 9.03 -12.87
CA ALA A 383 0.25 9.57 -11.65
C ALA A 383 1.24 10.72 -11.88
N GLY A 384 1.43 11.16 -13.13
CA GLY A 384 2.30 12.27 -13.46
C GLY A 384 3.80 12.01 -13.23
N LEU A 385 4.20 10.74 -13.06
CA LEU A 385 5.59 10.40 -12.70
C LEU A 385 6.60 10.78 -13.78
N PHE A 386 6.20 10.78 -15.06
CA PHE A 386 7.07 11.24 -16.15
C PHE A 386 7.27 12.76 -16.16
N ALA A 387 6.35 13.53 -15.59
CA ALA A 387 6.51 14.98 -15.43
C ALA A 387 7.32 15.33 -14.18
N ARG A 388 7.24 14.50 -13.14
CA ARG A 388 7.93 14.67 -11.85
C ARG A 388 8.57 13.35 -11.41
N PRO A 389 9.69 12.95 -12.04
CA PRO A 389 10.27 11.63 -11.78
C PRO A 389 11.08 11.57 -10.48
N LEU A 390 11.49 12.71 -9.93
CA LEU A 390 12.29 12.81 -8.71
C LEU A 390 11.43 13.18 -7.50
N VAL A 391 11.99 13.01 -6.30
CA VAL A 391 11.33 13.37 -5.04
C VAL A 391 11.27 14.90 -4.85
N ASP A 392 10.31 15.36 -4.06
CA ASP A 392 10.10 16.76 -3.68
C ASP A 392 10.20 16.87 -2.15
N ASP A 393 11.07 17.75 -1.66
CA ASP A 393 11.37 17.92 -0.24
C ASP A 393 10.60 19.08 0.42
N SER A 394 9.82 19.84 -0.35
CA SER A 394 9.14 21.07 0.07
C SER A 394 7.95 20.83 1.02
N HIS A 395 7.52 19.58 1.19
CA HIS A 395 6.31 19.20 1.92
C HIS A 395 6.56 18.45 3.23
N GLN A 396 7.83 18.27 3.66
CA GLN A 396 8.17 17.48 4.85
C GLN A 396 7.46 17.93 6.14
N ALA A 397 7.18 19.23 6.28
CA ALA A 397 6.47 19.77 7.45
C ALA A 397 4.99 19.31 7.57
N LEU A 398 4.43 18.70 6.51
CA LEU A 398 3.08 18.14 6.53
C LEU A 398 3.01 16.79 7.25
N VAL A 399 4.14 16.07 7.37
CA VAL A 399 4.21 14.81 8.12
C VAL A 399 3.93 15.06 9.59
N GLY A 400 2.96 14.33 10.15
CA GLY A 400 2.64 14.48 11.57
C GLY A 400 2.05 15.84 11.95
N CYS A 401 1.55 16.62 10.99
CA CYS A 401 1.10 17.99 11.27
C CYS A 401 -0.13 18.02 12.20
N ARG A 402 -0.34 19.16 12.87
CA ARG A 402 -1.43 19.31 13.86
C ARG A 402 -2.80 19.02 13.26
N ALA A 403 -3.09 19.49 12.05
CA ALA A 403 -4.38 19.29 11.40
C ALA A 403 -4.69 17.80 11.16
N HIS A 404 -3.70 17.02 10.74
CA HIS A 404 -3.85 15.58 10.57
C HIS A 404 -4.02 14.86 11.91
N ARG A 405 -3.31 15.28 12.97
CA ARG A 405 -3.50 14.73 14.33
C ARG A 405 -4.88 15.05 14.90
N GLU A 406 -5.43 16.24 14.64
CA GLU A 406 -6.80 16.61 15.02
C GLU A 406 -7.84 15.77 14.26
N LEU A 407 -7.57 15.47 12.98
CA LEU A 407 -8.38 14.53 12.21
C LEU A 407 -8.33 13.11 12.80
N ALA A 408 -7.13 12.61 13.12
CA ALA A 408 -6.99 11.29 13.77
C ALA A 408 -7.68 11.24 15.12
N ARG A 409 -7.60 12.31 15.94
CA ARG A 409 -8.34 12.42 17.19
C ARG A 409 -9.86 12.38 16.97
N THR A 410 -10.35 13.04 15.92
CA THR A 410 -11.76 12.97 15.53
C THR A 410 -12.16 11.55 15.14
N ALA A 411 -11.31 10.87 14.37
CA ALA A 411 -11.53 9.49 13.96
C ALA A 411 -11.57 8.53 15.17
N VAL A 412 -10.62 8.65 16.09
CA VAL A 412 -10.61 7.90 17.36
C VAL A 412 -11.90 8.13 18.13
N SER A 413 -12.36 9.39 18.26
CA SER A 413 -13.60 9.67 18.98
C SER A 413 -14.84 9.08 18.30
N ARG A 414 -14.86 9.00 16.97
CA ARG A 414 -15.99 8.46 16.19
C ARG A 414 -15.97 6.93 16.13
N SER A 415 -14.81 6.30 16.31
CA SER A 415 -14.67 4.83 16.26
C SER A 415 -15.08 4.13 17.56
N LEU A 416 -15.29 4.86 18.67
CA LEU A 416 -15.63 4.25 19.95
C LEU A 416 -17.09 3.77 19.95
N VAL A 417 -17.29 2.49 20.25
CA VAL A 417 -18.62 1.88 20.43
C VAL A 417 -18.89 1.69 21.92
N LEU A 418 -19.88 2.40 22.44
CA LEU A 418 -20.32 2.25 23.83
C LEU A 418 -21.20 1.00 23.97
N LEU A 419 -20.62 -0.09 24.50
CA LEU A 419 -21.33 -1.36 24.65
C LEU A 419 -22.24 -1.40 25.89
N LYS A 420 -21.87 -0.69 26.96
CA LYS A 420 -22.57 -0.72 28.25
C LYS A 420 -22.39 0.60 28.98
N ASN A 421 -23.49 1.14 29.51
CA ASN A 421 -23.48 2.32 30.38
C ASN A 421 -24.57 2.18 31.46
N GLU A 422 -24.22 1.56 32.58
CA GLU A 422 -25.14 1.39 33.71
C GLU A 422 -25.12 2.60 34.64
N ALA A 423 -26.28 2.91 35.22
CA ALA A 423 -26.45 4.00 36.20
C ALA A 423 -25.92 5.37 35.76
N GLY A 424 -25.78 5.61 34.45
CA GLY A 424 -25.23 6.87 33.93
C GLY A 424 -23.76 7.08 34.28
N ALA A 425 -22.96 6.01 34.42
CA ALA A 425 -21.54 6.08 34.76
C ALA A 425 -20.71 6.93 33.78
N LEU A 426 -21.12 6.98 32.51
CA LEU A 426 -20.53 7.85 31.50
C LEU A 426 -21.53 8.94 31.05
N PRO A 427 -21.08 10.19 30.79
CA PRO A 427 -19.68 10.65 30.85
C PRO A 427 -19.17 10.91 32.27
N LEU A 428 -17.87 10.69 32.50
CA LEU A 428 -17.21 10.99 33.78
C LEU A 428 -17.12 12.50 34.03
N PRO A 429 -17.29 12.96 35.27
CA PRO A 429 -16.99 14.35 35.62
C PRO A 429 -15.49 14.62 35.46
N LYS A 430 -15.16 15.82 34.97
CA LYS A 430 -13.76 16.24 34.79
C LYS A 430 -13.08 16.67 36.08
N THR A 431 -13.85 16.93 37.13
CA THR A 431 -13.34 17.33 38.44
C THR A 431 -13.73 16.26 39.45
N LEU A 432 -12.72 15.54 39.91
CA LEU A 432 -12.80 14.47 40.90
C LEU A 432 -11.72 14.70 41.96
N PRO A 433 -11.91 14.28 43.23
CA PRO A 433 -10.82 14.21 44.19
C PRO A 433 -9.71 13.28 43.71
N ARG A 434 -10.06 12.07 43.29
CA ARG A 434 -9.12 11.07 42.81
C ARG A 434 -9.72 10.17 41.72
N LEU A 435 -8.89 9.84 40.74
CA LEU A 435 -9.17 8.90 39.66
C LEU A 435 -8.08 7.82 39.64
N HIS A 436 -8.48 6.56 39.62
CA HIS A 436 -7.56 5.45 39.36
C HIS A 436 -7.58 5.09 37.88
N VAL A 437 -6.39 4.94 37.29
CA VAL A 437 -6.21 4.46 35.92
C VAL A 437 -5.37 3.20 35.96
N ALA A 438 -5.90 2.10 35.44
CA ALA A 438 -5.30 0.78 35.52
C ALA A 438 -5.11 0.14 34.14
N GLY A 439 -4.20 -0.83 34.09
CA GLY A 439 -3.92 -1.61 32.89
C GLY A 439 -2.83 -0.98 32.03
N ARG A 440 -1.88 -1.81 31.57
CA ARG A 440 -0.72 -1.35 30.78
C ARG A 440 -1.09 -0.61 29.48
N TRP A 441 -2.23 -0.91 28.86
CA TRP A 441 -2.70 -0.22 27.65
C TRP A 441 -2.97 1.26 27.85
N ALA A 442 -3.22 1.71 29.09
CA ALA A 442 -3.41 3.13 29.35
C ALA A 442 -2.15 3.94 29.06
N GLY A 443 -0.97 3.36 29.29
CA GLY A 443 0.31 4.06 29.27
C GLY A 443 1.18 3.81 28.03
N ASP A 444 0.65 3.18 26.99
CA ASP A 444 1.48 2.61 25.91
C ASP A 444 1.00 3.00 24.51
N ILE A 445 1.88 3.58 23.70
CA ILE A 445 1.55 4.02 22.33
C ILE A 445 1.47 2.83 21.37
N GLY A 446 2.42 1.90 21.43
CA GLY A 446 2.45 0.74 20.55
C GLY A 446 1.21 -0.13 20.73
N LEU A 447 0.81 -0.39 21.98
CA LEU A 447 -0.38 -1.19 22.27
C LEU A 447 -1.68 -0.57 21.77
N GLN A 448 -1.85 0.75 21.81
CA GLN A 448 -3.06 1.41 21.28
C GLN A 448 -3.05 1.53 19.74
N CYS A 449 -1.89 1.36 19.10
CA CYS A 449 -1.77 1.43 17.64
C CYS A 449 -1.95 0.06 16.96
N GLY A 450 -1.52 -1.03 17.60
CA GLY A 450 -1.65 -2.39 17.07
C GLY A 450 -0.60 -2.75 16.01
N GLY A 451 -0.91 -3.77 15.21
CA GLY A 451 -0.06 -4.20 14.09
C GLY A 451 0.12 -3.11 13.03
N TRP A 452 1.05 -3.33 12.12
CA TRP A 452 1.42 -2.39 11.06
C TRP A 452 1.88 -1.01 11.55
N THR A 453 2.32 -0.86 12.80
CA THR A 453 2.82 0.43 13.31
C THR A 453 4.33 0.39 13.50
N ILE A 454 5.07 1.13 12.67
CA ILE A 454 6.54 1.14 12.53
C ILE A 454 7.11 -0.21 12.09
N GLU A 455 6.81 -1.27 12.83
CA GLU A 455 7.15 -2.66 12.54
C GLU A 455 5.93 -3.41 11.99
N TRP A 456 6.16 -4.53 11.29
CA TRP A 456 5.10 -5.36 10.73
C TRP A 456 4.10 -5.84 11.79
N LEU A 457 4.58 -6.55 12.82
CA LEU A 457 3.74 -7.03 13.92
C LEU A 457 3.34 -5.93 14.92
N GLY A 458 3.84 -4.70 14.73
CA GLY A 458 3.79 -3.66 15.76
C GLY A 458 4.67 -4.00 16.96
N GLY A 459 4.34 -3.43 18.12
CA GLY A 459 5.10 -3.62 19.35
C GLY A 459 4.55 -2.78 20.50
N SER A 460 5.21 -2.84 21.66
CA SER A 460 4.85 -2.03 22.83
C SER A 460 5.82 -0.86 23.04
N GLY A 461 5.43 0.05 23.92
CA GLY A 461 6.21 1.24 24.30
C GLY A 461 5.99 2.45 23.38
N ALA A 462 6.95 3.37 23.40
CA ALA A 462 6.88 4.64 22.68
C ALA A 462 7.40 4.52 21.24
N MET A 463 6.81 3.63 20.43
CA MET A 463 7.26 3.33 19.06
C MET A 463 7.32 4.59 18.15
N THR A 464 6.37 5.50 18.30
CA THR A 464 6.27 6.74 17.53
C THR A 464 5.69 7.87 18.40
N PRO A 465 5.92 9.17 18.06
CA PRO A 465 5.29 10.27 18.79
C PRO A 465 3.76 10.20 18.77
N GLY A 466 3.15 10.25 19.95
CA GLY A 466 1.70 10.23 20.13
C GLY A 466 1.29 10.67 21.53
N THR A 467 0.00 10.53 21.85
CA THR A 467 -0.54 10.76 23.19
C THR A 467 -1.18 9.47 23.67
N THR A 468 -0.69 8.94 24.79
CA THR A 468 -1.29 7.74 25.41
C THR A 468 -2.63 8.10 26.04
N ILE A 469 -3.48 7.10 26.26
CA ILE A 469 -4.76 7.28 26.96
C ILE A 469 -4.54 7.95 28.35
N LEU A 470 -3.53 7.50 29.11
CA LEU A 470 -3.17 8.05 30.42
C LEU A 470 -2.77 9.53 30.32
N GLN A 471 -1.96 9.89 29.31
CA GLN A 471 -1.59 11.28 29.06
C GLN A 471 -2.83 12.11 28.72
N ALA A 472 -3.71 11.61 27.85
CA ALA A 472 -4.94 12.28 27.47
C ALA A 472 -5.88 12.49 28.67
N ILE A 473 -6.00 11.52 29.57
CA ILE A 473 -6.78 11.64 30.81
C ILE A 473 -6.19 12.75 31.69
N ARG A 474 -4.88 12.72 31.96
CA ARG A 474 -4.19 13.74 32.77
C ARG A 474 -4.32 15.15 32.21
N GLN A 475 -4.38 15.29 30.88
CA GLN A 475 -4.59 16.57 30.19
C GLN A 475 -6.06 17.04 30.21
N THR A 476 -7.01 16.14 30.47
CA THR A 476 -8.45 16.42 30.35
C THR A 476 -9.11 16.69 31.70
N VAL A 477 -8.66 16.05 32.77
CA VAL A 477 -9.19 16.27 34.12
C VAL A 477 -8.75 17.62 34.69
N GLY A 478 -9.49 18.14 35.66
CA GLY A 478 -9.17 19.40 36.33
C GLY A 478 -7.85 19.32 37.12
N ALA A 479 -7.16 20.45 37.27
CA ALA A 479 -5.85 20.50 37.93
C ALA A 479 -5.84 19.99 39.38
N GLY A 480 -7.00 19.97 40.06
CA GLY A 480 -7.16 19.44 41.41
C GLY A 480 -7.45 17.93 41.49
N THR A 481 -7.55 17.24 40.34
CA THR A 481 -7.82 15.80 40.31
C THR A 481 -6.53 15.00 40.39
N GLU A 482 -6.41 14.18 41.42
CA GLU A 482 -5.29 13.24 41.55
C GLU A 482 -5.51 12.03 40.63
N VAL A 483 -4.59 11.81 39.69
CA VAL A 483 -4.63 10.64 38.79
C VAL A 483 -3.55 9.64 39.20
N ALA A 484 -3.95 8.59 39.92
CA ALA A 484 -3.06 7.48 40.25
C ALA A 484 -3.08 6.43 39.13
N TYR A 485 -1.91 5.94 38.73
CA TYR A 485 -1.77 4.93 37.67
C TYR A 485 -1.04 3.69 38.17
N ALA A 486 -1.60 2.50 37.90
CA ALA A 486 -0.96 1.23 38.18
C ALA A 486 -1.19 0.24 37.01
N ALA A 487 -0.12 -0.21 36.37
CA ALA A 487 -0.21 -1.07 35.19
C ALA A 487 -0.84 -2.44 35.50
N ASP A 488 -0.64 -2.94 36.72
CA ASP A 488 -1.20 -4.20 37.25
C ASP A 488 -2.55 -4.01 37.98
N GLY A 489 -3.05 -2.77 38.04
CA GLY A 489 -4.30 -2.41 38.70
C GLY A 489 -4.27 -2.45 40.22
N ARG A 490 -3.09 -2.50 40.86
CA ARG A 490 -2.98 -2.50 42.33
C ARG A 490 -2.83 -1.08 42.86
N PHE A 491 -3.72 -0.69 43.78
CA PHE A 491 -3.70 0.60 44.45
C PHE A 491 -3.85 0.43 45.97
N ASP A 492 -3.12 1.23 46.73
CA ASP A 492 -3.21 1.26 48.21
C ASP A 492 -4.22 2.30 48.73
N THR A 493 -4.99 2.90 47.82
CA THR A 493 -5.96 3.95 48.13
C THR A 493 -7.32 3.63 47.53
N SER A 494 -8.37 4.38 47.89
CA SER A 494 -9.66 4.37 47.21
C SER A 494 -9.80 5.58 46.26
N ALA A 495 -10.63 5.43 45.23
CA ALA A 495 -11.04 6.50 44.32
C ALA A 495 -12.54 6.39 44.01
N ASP A 496 -13.18 7.50 43.67
CA ASP A 496 -14.59 7.54 43.29
C ASP A 496 -14.84 6.84 41.96
N PHE A 497 -13.84 6.86 41.07
CA PHE A 497 -13.88 6.22 39.76
C PHE A 497 -12.56 5.50 39.47
N GLY A 498 -12.68 4.35 38.80
CA GLY A 498 -11.59 3.59 38.23
C GLY A 498 -11.79 3.38 36.73
N LEU A 499 -10.73 3.60 35.95
CA LEU A 499 -10.67 3.33 34.52
C LEU A 499 -9.67 2.20 34.26
N LEU A 500 -10.13 1.07 33.75
CA LEU A 500 -9.29 -0.08 33.41
C LEU A 500 -9.18 -0.21 31.89
N PHE A 501 -7.95 -0.17 31.37
CA PHE A 501 -7.68 -0.33 29.94
C PHE A 501 -7.00 -1.67 29.66
N LEU A 502 -7.70 -2.51 28.92
CA LEU A 502 -7.26 -3.84 28.47
C LEU A 502 -7.42 -3.93 26.96
N GLY A 503 -6.70 -4.85 26.34
CA GLY A 503 -6.78 -5.08 24.91
C GLY A 503 -5.98 -6.30 24.48
N GLU A 504 -5.83 -6.45 23.18
CA GLU A 504 -4.94 -7.43 22.57
C GLU A 504 -3.52 -6.86 22.49
N GLU A 505 -2.52 -7.74 22.39
CA GLU A 505 -1.19 -7.36 21.95
C GLU A 505 -1.22 -7.09 20.43
N PRO A 506 -0.31 -6.26 19.88
CA PRO A 506 -0.16 -6.10 18.44
C PRO A 506 0.11 -7.42 17.70
N TYR A 507 -0.54 -7.61 16.54
CA TYR A 507 -0.36 -8.72 15.60
C TYR A 507 -0.68 -8.26 14.17
N ALA A 508 -0.22 -8.99 13.16
CA ALA A 508 -0.48 -8.72 11.75
C ALA A 508 -0.44 -9.99 10.90
#